data_AF-A0A850PHH7-F1
#
_entry.id   AF-A0A850PHH7-F1
#
_cell.length_a   1.000
_cell.length_b   1.000
_cell.length_c   1.000
_cell.angle_alpha   90.00
_cell.angle_beta   90.00
_cell.angle_gamma   90.00
#
_symmetry.space_group_name_H-M   'P 1'
#
loop_
_entity.id
_entity.type
_entity.pdbx_description
1 polymer ?
#
loop_
_entity_poly.entity_id
_entity_poly.type
_entity_poly.pdbx_seq_one_letter_code
_entity_poly.pdbx_strand_id
1 'polypeptide(L)'
;LETLRTGGRDLQALLARALSAEPPARLDDGGVIAPGFDAALDEERALCTDSRQILAGLQTEYAARFGLNSLKIRHHAQLGYIIEVPIAAADRLRERTDVTLRQGTASLARFSTDELVGLDRRITEAAERAATLERQIFTRLVATILAEPTLEAIARELATLDVLAACAHLASAGRWCRAVITDDQDFVLEACRHPVVEAALDGRGAFTPNDCDLSPERRVMLLTGPNMAGKSTFLRQTALAIILAQAGLPVPADRARIGIVDRLF
;
A
#
# COMPACT_ATOMS: atom_id res chain seq x y z
N LEU A 1 -5.37 -13.36 23.66
CA LEU A 1 -6.26 -12.25 23.27
C LEU A 1 -5.86 -10.92 23.90
N GLU A 2 -5.63 -10.83 25.23
CA GLU A 2 -5.17 -9.58 25.86
C GLU A 2 -3.78 -9.14 25.37
N THR A 3 -2.82 -10.05 25.24
CA THR A 3 -1.49 -9.75 24.70
C THR A 3 -1.52 -9.22 23.26
N LEU A 4 -2.45 -9.72 22.44
CA LEU A 4 -2.69 -9.21 21.08
C LEU A 4 -3.32 -7.81 21.09
N ARG A 5 -4.11 -7.50 22.13
CA ARG A 5 -4.76 -6.19 22.30
C ARG A 5 -3.82 -5.12 22.83
N THR A 6 -2.86 -5.46 23.68
CA THR A 6 -1.96 -4.47 24.29
C THR A 6 -0.78 -4.12 23.38
N GLY A 7 -0.05 -5.10 22.84
CA GLY A 7 1.11 -4.84 21.96
C GLY A 7 0.73 -4.06 20.70
N GLY A 8 -0.35 -4.45 20.03
CA GLY A 8 -0.84 -3.74 18.84
C GLY A 8 -1.30 -2.30 19.12
N ARG A 9 -1.83 -2.00 20.32
CA ARG A 9 -2.27 -0.65 20.68
C ARG A 9 -1.09 0.29 20.93
N ASP A 10 -0.03 -0.20 21.55
CA ASP A 10 1.17 0.62 21.82
C ASP A 10 1.88 0.97 20.50
N LEU A 11 2.01 0.00 19.59
CA LEU A 11 2.56 0.24 18.26
C LEU A 11 1.66 1.19 17.44
N GLN A 12 0.34 0.99 17.46
CA GLN A 12 -0.60 1.89 16.79
C GLN A 12 -0.47 3.33 17.29
N ALA A 13 -0.41 3.52 18.62
CA ALA A 13 -0.28 4.85 19.23
C ALA A 13 1.07 5.51 18.88
N LEU A 14 2.14 4.73 18.82
CA LEU A 14 3.45 5.20 18.35
C LEU A 14 3.37 5.68 16.90
N LEU A 15 2.85 4.86 15.99
CA LEU A 15 2.78 5.19 14.56
C LEU A 15 1.85 6.38 14.28
N ALA A 16 0.72 6.48 14.99
CA ALA A 16 -0.21 7.60 14.87
C ALA A 16 0.41 8.95 15.30
N ARG A 17 1.37 8.91 16.22
CA ARG A 17 2.14 10.10 16.63
C ARG A 17 3.34 10.37 15.73
N ALA A 18 3.92 9.32 15.15
CA ALA A 18 5.18 9.39 14.43
C ALA A 18 5.03 9.75 12.96
N LEU A 19 3.97 9.27 12.30
CA LEU A 19 3.78 9.44 10.86
C LEU A 19 2.86 10.61 10.57
N SER A 20 3.18 11.37 9.52
CA SER A 20 2.27 12.40 8.98
C SER A 20 0.97 11.76 8.47
N ALA A 21 -0.11 12.54 8.42
CA ALA A 21 -1.42 12.04 7.97
C ALA A 21 -1.40 11.55 6.51
N GLU A 22 -0.60 12.20 5.67
CA GLU A 22 -0.40 11.87 4.26
C GLU A 22 1.12 11.82 3.99
N PRO A 23 1.80 10.71 4.31
CA PRO A 23 3.22 10.59 4.05
C PRO A 23 3.48 10.49 2.54
N PRO A 24 4.59 11.06 2.03
CA PRO A 24 4.95 10.94 0.63
C PRO A 24 5.25 9.49 0.24
N ALA A 25 5.20 9.21 -1.06
CA ALA A 25 5.51 7.87 -1.58
C ALA A 25 6.98 7.47 -1.40
N ARG A 26 7.90 8.44 -1.33
CA ARG A 26 9.34 8.21 -1.13
C ARG A 26 9.80 8.91 0.12
N LEU A 27 10.66 8.24 0.89
CA LEU A 27 11.30 8.83 2.07
C LEU A 27 12.18 10.04 1.72
N ASP A 28 12.80 10.03 0.54
CA ASP A 28 13.67 11.11 0.08
C ASP A 28 12.91 12.43 -0.20
N ASP A 29 11.58 12.36 -0.39
CA ASP A 29 10.76 13.54 -0.62
C ASP A 29 10.50 14.32 0.70
N GLY A 30 10.78 13.69 1.85
CA GLY A 30 10.66 14.28 3.18
C GLY A 30 9.20 14.49 3.64
N GLY A 31 9.00 14.70 4.94
CA GLY A 31 7.64 14.90 5.49
C GLY A 31 6.89 13.60 5.78
N VAL A 32 7.60 12.49 5.94
CA VAL A 32 7.07 11.21 6.43
C VAL A 32 6.79 11.29 7.93
N ILE A 33 7.67 11.94 8.69
CA ILE A 33 7.54 12.08 10.14
C ILE A 33 6.69 13.29 10.49
N ALA A 34 5.71 13.10 11.37
CA ALA A 34 4.79 14.13 11.82
C ALA A 34 5.50 15.26 12.59
N PRO A 35 5.03 16.52 12.46
CA PRO A 35 5.47 17.60 13.34
C PRO A 35 5.20 17.28 14.81
N GLY A 36 6.12 17.64 15.70
CA GLY A 36 6.00 17.42 17.14
C GLY A 36 6.39 16.00 17.59
N PHE A 37 6.79 15.12 16.68
CA PHE A 37 7.28 13.79 17.05
C PHE A 37 8.72 13.82 17.57
N ASP A 38 9.59 14.59 16.91
CA ASP A 38 11.01 14.71 17.24
C ASP A 38 11.44 16.18 17.19
N ALA A 39 11.84 16.72 18.33
CA ALA A 39 12.16 18.14 18.47
C ALA A 39 13.37 18.58 17.63
N ALA A 40 14.36 17.71 17.43
CA ALA A 40 15.54 18.05 16.63
C ALA A 40 15.18 18.12 15.14
N LEU A 41 14.33 17.20 14.67
CA LEU A 41 13.82 17.26 13.30
C LEU A 41 12.96 18.52 13.08
N ASP A 42 12.11 18.86 14.04
CA ASP A 42 11.27 20.06 13.97
C ASP A 42 12.11 21.35 13.93
N GLU A 43 13.20 21.42 14.71
CA GLU A 43 14.13 22.55 14.71
C GLU A 43 14.80 22.74 13.34
N GLU A 44 15.33 21.67 12.73
CA GLU A 44 15.96 21.75 11.40
C GLU A 44 14.94 22.11 10.30
N ARG A 45 13.69 21.64 10.42
CA ARG A 45 12.59 22.01 9.51
C ARG A 45 12.16 23.48 9.68
N ALA A 46 12.16 23.98 10.91
CA ALA A 46 11.89 25.38 11.20
C ALA A 46 12.98 26.27 10.57
N LEU A 47 14.26 25.92 10.71
CA LEU A 47 15.37 26.64 10.07
C LEU A 47 15.21 26.73 8.55
N CYS A 48 14.78 25.65 7.90
CA CYS A 48 14.49 25.66 6.46
C CYS A 48 13.32 26.59 6.11
N THR A 49 12.26 26.59 6.93
CA THR A 49 11.03 27.36 6.69
C THR A 49 11.25 28.85 6.93
N ASP A 50 11.89 29.22 8.04
CA ASP A 50 12.24 30.60 8.39
C ASP A 50 13.18 31.20 7.33
N SER A 51 14.14 30.42 6.86
CA SER A 51 15.07 30.88 5.82
C SER A 51 14.36 31.16 4.48
N ARG A 52 13.26 30.45 4.16
CA ARG A 52 12.42 30.78 2.99
C ARG A 52 11.65 32.09 3.17
N GLN A 53 11.22 32.42 4.38
CA GLN A 53 10.61 33.72 4.66
C GLN A 53 11.63 34.87 4.51
N ILE A 54 12.87 34.64 4.98
CA ILE A 54 13.98 35.59 4.80
C ILE A 54 14.24 35.83 3.30
N LEU A 55 14.26 34.79 2.46
CA LEU A 55 14.44 34.91 1.01
C LEU A 55 13.36 35.80 0.35
N ALA A 56 12.10 35.69 0.79
CA ALA A 56 11.03 36.54 0.28
C ALA A 56 11.24 38.02 0.65
N GLY A 57 11.72 38.29 1.88
CA GLY A 57 12.10 39.63 2.32
C GLY A 57 13.26 40.21 1.50
N LEU A 58 14.33 39.42 1.32
CA LEU A 58 15.51 39.80 0.53
C LEU A 58 15.17 40.12 -0.92
N GLN A 59 14.21 39.41 -1.54
CA GLN A 59 13.80 39.73 -2.90
C GLN A 59 13.21 41.14 -2.99
N THR A 60 12.34 41.52 -2.05
CA THR A 60 11.74 42.86 -2.01
C THR A 60 12.80 43.92 -1.72
N GLU A 61 13.69 43.66 -0.77
CA GLU A 61 14.79 44.57 -0.44
C GLU A 61 15.71 44.80 -1.64
N TYR A 62 16.15 43.73 -2.31
CA TYR A 62 17.03 43.81 -3.47
C TYR A 62 16.35 44.48 -4.66
N ALA A 63 15.06 44.22 -4.90
CA ALA A 63 14.30 44.90 -5.95
C ALA A 63 14.28 46.42 -5.73
N ALA A 64 14.08 46.87 -4.48
CA ALA A 64 14.11 48.29 -4.12
C ALA A 64 15.53 48.88 -4.20
N ARG A 65 16.52 48.20 -3.61
CA ARG A 65 17.93 48.63 -3.57
C ARG A 65 18.56 48.74 -4.95
N PHE A 66 18.21 47.84 -5.87
CA PHE A 66 18.75 47.83 -7.23
C PHE A 66 17.86 48.58 -8.22
N GLY A 67 16.66 49.01 -7.82
CA GLY A 67 15.70 49.67 -8.70
C GLY A 67 15.20 48.76 -9.83
N LEU A 68 15.05 47.46 -9.55
CA LEU A 68 14.71 46.41 -10.52
C LEU A 68 13.50 45.59 -10.03
N ASN A 69 12.29 46.04 -10.35
CA ASN A 69 11.05 45.35 -9.96
C ASN A 69 10.88 43.97 -10.62
N SER A 70 11.59 43.71 -11.72
CA SER A 70 11.59 42.42 -12.42
C SER A 70 12.52 41.38 -11.79
N LEU A 71 13.28 41.75 -10.75
CA LEU A 71 14.19 40.87 -10.05
C LEU A 71 13.46 39.71 -9.37
N LYS A 72 13.96 38.49 -9.59
CA LYS A 72 13.47 37.29 -8.91
C LYS A 72 14.63 36.55 -8.25
N ILE A 73 14.43 36.09 -7.02
CA ILE A 73 15.36 35.16 -6.37
C ILE A 73 14.84 33.74 -6.63
N ARG A 74 15.68 32.88 -7.20
CA ARG A 74 15.33 31.48 -7.49
C ARG A 74 16.45 30.54 -7.07
N HIS A 75 16.10 29.32 -6.70
CA HIS A 75 17.05 28.26 -6.44
C HIS A 75 17.41 27.54 -7.75
N HIS A 76 18.70 27.37 -8.01
CA HIS A 76 19.23 26.60 -9.14
C HIS A 76 20.10 25.45 -8.62
N ALA A 77 19.86 24.22 -9.11
CA ALA A 77 20.46 23.01 -8.55
C ALA A 77 22.00 23.02 -8.41
N GLN A 78 22.71 23.75 -9.30
CA GLN A 78 24.18 23.87 -9.25
C GLN A 78 24.69 25.20 -8.69
N LEU A 79 23.86 26.25 -8.66
CA LEU A 79 24.29 27.60 -8.31
C LEU A 79 23.72 28.08 -6.97
N GLY A 80 22.85 27.29 -6.35
CA GLY A 80 22.09 27.68 -5.16
C GLY A 80 21.08 28.78 -5.45
N TYR A 81 20.73 29.54 -4.43
CA TYR A 81 19.91 30.75 -4.57
C TYR A 81 20.64 31.85 -5.33
N ILE A 82 20.03 32.29 -6.43
CA ILE A 82 20.54 33.30 -7.34
C ILE A 82 19.49 34.36 -7.64
N ILE A 83 19.96 35.55 -8.01
CA ILE A 83 19.18 36.66 -8.52
C ILE A 83 19.07 36.49 -10.05
N GLU A 84 17.86 36.37 -10.57
CA GLU A 84 17.57 36.38 -12.01
C GLU A 84 16.99 37.74 -12.42
N VAL A 85 17.59 38.35 -13.44
CA VAL A 85 17.10 39.58 -14.09
C VAL A 85 17.13 39.44 -15.61
N PRO A 86 16.25 40.14 -16.36
CA PRO A 86 16.37 40.23 -17.82
C PRO A 86 17.71 40.83 -18.25
N ILE A 87 18.28 40.38 -19.37
CA ILE A 87 19.57 40.88 -19.87
C ILE A 87 19.58 42.41 -20.03
N ALA A 88 18.47 43.01 -20.46
CA ALA A 88 18.33 44.45 -20.61
C ALA A 88 18.52 45.24 -19.30
N ALA A 89 18.36 44.58 -18.15
CA ALA A 89 18.58 45.13 -16.82
C ALA A 89 19.91 44.68 -16.18
N ALA A 90 20.66 43.77 -16.84
CA ALA A 90 21.85 43.15 -16.26
C ALA A 90 23.04 44.11 -16.13
N ASP A 91 23.17 45.09 -17.03
CA ASP A 91 24.29 46.05 -17.00
C ASP A 91 24.31 46.86 -15.69
N ARG A 92 23.13 47.24 -15.17
CA ARG A 92 22.99 47.93 -13.89
C ARG A 92 23.50 47.14 -12.69
N LEU A 93 23.54 45.81 -12.79
CA LEU A 93 24.07 44.93 -11.76
C LEU A 93 25.55 44.63 -11.99
N ARG A 94 26.03 44.57 -13.25
CA ARG A 94 27.45 44.34 -13.56
C ARG A 94 28.37 45.44 -13.06
N GLU A 95 27.87 46.67 -12.99
CA GLU A 95 28.63 47.84 -12.51
C GLU A 95 28.79 47.87 -10.98
N ARG A 96 28.11 46.99 -10.25
CA ARG A 96 28.12 46.97 -8.79
C ARG A 96 29.14 45.97 -8.26
N THR A 97 29.74 46.30 -7.11
CA THR A 97 30.75 45.46 -6.43
C THR A 97 30.16 44.46 -5.43
N ASP A 98 28.91 44.67 -5.01
CA ASP A 98 28.20 43.85 -4.01
C ASP A 98 27.46 42.63 -4.62
N VAL A 99 27.58 42.43 -5.93
CA VAL A 99 26.97 41.32 -6.68
C VAL A 99 27.99 40.67 -7.59
N THR A 100 27.97 39.34 -7.66
CA THR A 100 28.85 38.56 -8.52
C THR A 100 28.05 37.92 -9.64
N LEU A 101 28.46 38.14 -10.90
CA LEU A 101 27.88 37.45 -12.06
C LEU A 101 28.26 35.97 -12.02
N ARG A 102 27.26 35.08 -12.01
CA ARG A 102 27.46 33.61 -11.98
C ARG A 102 27.32 32.97 -13.35
N GLN A 103 26.22 33.27 -14.05
CA GLN A 103 25.90 32.69 -15.34
C GLN A 103 24.90 33.57 -16.10
N GLY A 104 24.71 33.34 -17.40
CA GLY A 104 23.62 33.94 -18.17
C GLY A 104 23.05 32.95 -19.19
N THR A 105 21.80 33.18 -19.58
CA THR A 105 21.15 32.55 -20.73
C THR A 105 20.90 33.60 -21.81
N ALA A 106 20.23 33.24 -22.91
CA ALA A 106 19.88 34.18 -23.97
C ALA A 106 18.85 35.26 -23.54
N SER A 107 18.16 35.09 -22.41
CA SER A 107 17.13 36.02 -21.93
C SER A 107 17.37 36.56 -20.52
N LEU A 108 18.12 35.84 -19.68
CA LEU A 108 18.31 36.16 -18.26
C LEU A 108 19.79 36.18 -17.89
N ALA A 109 20.17 37.11 -17.01
CA ALA A 109 21.46 37.11 -16.33
C ALA A 109 21.26 36.71 -14.86
N ARG A 110 22.22 35.93 -14.33
CA ARG A 110 22.17 35.33 -12.99
C ARG A 110 23.31 35.87 -12.13
N PHE A 111 22.97 36.43 -10.98
CA PHE A 111 23.91 37.02 -10.03
C PHE A 111 23.76 36.38 -8.64
N SER A 112 24.79 36.48 -7.81
CA SER A 112 24.75 36.08 -6.39
C SER A 112 25.30 37.19 -5.51
N THR A 113 24.90 37.23 -4.24
CA THR A 113 25.51 38.05 -3.17
C THR A 113 26.11 37.13 -2.12
N ASP A 114 27.05 37.62 -1.31
CA ASP A 114 27.60 36.83 -0.19
C ASP A 114 26.52 36.43 0.82
N GLU A 115 25.52 37.29 1.02
CA GLU A 115 24.35 37.03 1.85
C GLU A 115 23.51 35.86 1.31
N LEU A 116 23.25 35.83 0.00
CA LEU A 116 22.54 34.71 -0.64
C LEU A 116 23.32 33.41 -0.58
N VAL A 117 24.64 33.45 -0.79
CA VAL A 117 25.51 32.26 -0.68
C VAL A 117 25.52 31.74 0.76
N GLY A 118 25.60 32.63 1.75
CA GLY A 118 25.54 32.26 3.16
C GLY A 118 24.21 31.65 3.57
N LEU A 119 23.09 32.21 3.07
CA LEU A 119 21.76 31.70 3.33
C LEU A 119 21.49 30.36 2.65
N ASP A 120 21.93 30.20 1.39
CA ASP A 120 21.85 28.95 0.63
C ASP A 120 22.58 27.81 1.34
N ARG A 121 23.81 28.07 1.82
CA ARG A 121 24.57 27.10 2.61
C ARG A 121 23.81 26.69 3.87
N ARG A 122 23.28 27.65 4.63
CA ARG A 122 22.51 27.37 5.86
C ARG A 122 21.25 26.55 5.59
N ILE A 123 20.50 26.87 4.52
CA ILE A 123 19.30 26.13 4.13
C ILE A 123 19.66 24.71 3.73
N THR A 124 20.69 24.55 2.89
CA THR A 124 21.10 23.24 2.38
C THR A 124 21.59 22.34 3.51
N GLU A 125 22.44 22.85 4.39
CA GLU A 125 22.92 22.11 5.56
C GLU A 125 21.77 21.71 6.50
N ALA A 126 20.80 22.61 6.75
CA ALA A 126 19.63 22.29 7.57
C ALA A 126 18.73 21.24 6.91
N ALA A 127 18.52 21.33 5.59
CA ALA A 127 17.74 20.36 4.83
C ALA A 127 18.39 18.97 4.84
N GLU A 128 19.72 18.88 4.67
CA GLU A 128 20.48 17.63 4.75
C GLU A 128 20.41 17.00 6.15
N ARG A 129 20.55 17.82 7.20
CA ARG A 129 20.40 17.35 8.60
C ARG A 129 18.99 16.86 8.87
N ALA A 130 17.96 17.61 8.46
CA ALA A 130 16.56 17.19 8.57
C ALA A 130 16.31 15.85 7.86
N ALA A 131 16.77 15.71 6.62
CA ALA A 131 16.62 14.47 5.85
C ALA A 131 17.34 13.28 6.50
N THR A 132 18.51 13.51 7.11
CA THR A 132 19.26 12.49 7.84
C THR A 132 18.52 12.05 9.10
N LEU A 133 18.04 13.00 9.91
CA LEU A 133 17.27 12.73 11.12
C LEU A 133 15.97 11.98 10.80
N GLU A 134 15.23 12.45 9.79
CA GLU A 134 14.01 11.81 9.33
C GLU A 134 14.25 10.35 8.91
N ARG A 135 15.34 10.07 8.18
CA ARG A 135 15.73 8.70 7.79
C ARG A 135 16.09 7.83 8.99
N GLN A 136 16.80 8.38 9.97
CA GLN A 136 17.15 7.65 11.20
C GLN A 136 15.90 7.31 12.01
N ILE A 137 15.01 8.28 12.20
CA ILE A 137 13.73 8.08 12.89
C ILE A 137 12.91 7.01 12.19
N PHE A 138 12.75 7.11 10.88
CA PHE A 138 12.02 6.13 10.09
C PHE A 138 12.61 4.73 10.22
N THR A 139 13.94 4.60 10.14
CA THR A 139 14.65 3.31 10.31
C THR A 139 14.38 2.70 11.68
N ARG A 140 14.38 3.51 12.74
CA ARG A 140 14.03 3.07 14.10
C ARG A 140 12.58 2.61 14.21
N LEU A 141 11.65 3.30 13.56
CA LEU A 141 10.24 2.88 13.51
C LEU A 141 10.09 1.53 12.80
N VAL A 142 10.76 1.34 11.66
CA VAL A 142 10.77 0.05 10.94
C VAL A 142 11.32 -1.06 11.83
N ALA A 143 12.44 -0.85 12.52
CA ALA A 143 12.98 -1.84 13.44
C ALA A 143 11.99 -2.17 14.58
N THR A 144 11.26 -1.17 15.09
CA THR A 144 10.23 -1.37 16.13
C THR A 144 9.07 -2.20 15.60
N ILE A 145 8.59 -1.92 14.38
CA ILE A 145 7.52 -2.69 13.72
C ILE A 145 7.96 -4.14 13.51
N LEU A 146 9.17 -4.37 12.99
CA LEU A 146 9.69 -5.70 12.70
C LEU A 146 9.93 -6.54 13.97
N ALA A 147 10.16 -5.87 15.11
CA ALA A 147 10.31 -6.52 16.40
C ALA A 147 8.98 -6.85 17.09
N GLU A 148 7.82 -6.43 16.54
CA GLU A 148 6.52 -6.64 17.15
C GLU A 148 5.94 -8.03 16.80
N PRO A 149 5.97 -9.02 17.71
CA PRO A 149 5.58 -10.39 17.42
C PRO A 149 4.06 -10.55 17.22
N THR A 150 3.24 -9.59 17.68
CA THR A 150 1.79 -9.72 17.60
C THR A 150 1.24 -9.49 16.19
N LEU A 151 1.97 -8.81 15.30
CA LEU A 151 1.50 -8.47 13.95
C LEU A 151 1.23 -9.71 13.10
N GLU A 152 2.12 -10.70 13.14
CA GLU A 152 1.95 -11.95 12.37
C GLU A 152 0.73 -12.73 12.86
N ALA A 153 0.56 -12.81 14.19
CA ALA A 153 -0.60 -13.47 14.78
C ALA A 153 -1.91 -12.74 14.39
N ILE A 154 -1.94 -11.42 14.47
CA ILE A 154 -3.10 -10.61 14.05
C ILE A 154 -3.42 -10.86 12.57
N ALA A 155 -2.40 -10.83 11.69
CA ALA A 155 -2.60 -11.07 10.27
C ALA A 155 -3.18 -12.47 9.98
N ARG A 156 -2.69 -13.50 10.67
CA ARG A 156 -3.20 -14.88 10.54
C ARG A 156 -4.65 -15.01 11.00
N GLU A 157 -4.99 -14.40 12.13
CA GLU A 157 -6.37 -14.41 12.64
C GLU A 157 -7.31 -13.64 11.72
N LEU A 158 -6.89 -12.49 11.19
CA LEU A 158 -7.68 -11.73 10.20
C LEU A 158 -7.91 -12.53 8.92
N ALA A 159 -6.87 -13.19 8.40
CA ALA A 159 -7.00 -14.05 7.21
C ALA A 159 -7.96 -15.22 7.45
N THR A 160 -7.90 -15.83 8.64
CA THR A 160 -8.83 -16.91 9.04
C THR A 160 -10.26 -16.41 9.11
N LEU A 161 -10.48 -15.25 9.74
CA LEU A 161 -11.80 -14.61 9.82
C LEU A 161 -12.36 -14.27 8.44
N ASP A 162 -11.53 -13.78 7.52
CA ASP A 162 -11.94 -13.46 6.15
C ASP A 162 -12.43 -14.71 5.40
N VAL A 163 -11.67 -15.81 5.46
CA VAL A 163 -12.07 -17.09 4.86
C VAL A 163 -13.38 -17.62 5.47
N LEU A 164 -13.52 -17.57 6.79
CA LEU A 164 -14.73 -18.03 7.48
C LEU A 164 -15.94 -17.14 7.13
N ALA A 165 -15.75 -15.83 7.01
CA ALA A 165 -16.80 -14.90 6.60
C ALA A 165 -17.24 -15.18 5.15
N ALA A 166 -16.29 -15.44 4.24
CA ALA A 166 -16.59 -15.86 2.88
C ALA A 166 -17.38 -17.18 2.83
N CYS A 167 -17.02 -18.15 3.68
CA CYS A 167 -17.77 -19.41 3.81
C CYS A 167 -19.20 -19.19 4.31
N ALA A 168 -19.37 -18.35 5.33
CA ALA A 168 -20.69 -17.99 5.85
C ALA A 168 -21.55 -17.29 4.79
N HIS A 169 -20.93 -16.41 3.98
CA HIS A 169 -21.60 -15.75 2.87
C HIS A 169 -22.10 -16.77 1.82
N LEU A 170 -21.25 -17.71 1.40
CA LEU A 170 -21.64 -18.78 0.47
C LEU A 170 -22.79 -19.63 1.03
N ALA A 171 -22.70 -20.05 2.29
CA ALA A 171 -23.73 -20.84 2.96
C ALA A 171 -25.06 -20.09 3.10
N SER A 172 -25.02 -18.78 3.34
CA SER A 172 -26.23 -17.95 3.52
C SER A 172 -27.13 -17.89 2.29
N ALA A 173 -26.59 -18.14 1.09
CA ALA A 173 -27.35 -18.21 -0.14
C ALA A 173 -28.23 -19.48 -0.25
N GLY A 174 -28.12 -20.43 0.70
CA GLY A 174 -28.93 -21.65 0.75
C GLY A 174 -28.58 -22.70 -0.31
N ARG A 175 -27.53 -22.46 -1.13
CA ARG A 175 -27.06 -23.35 -2.20
C ARG A 175 -25.75 -24.07 -1.85
N TRP A 176 -25.32 -23.96 -0.60
CA TRP A 176 -24.09 -24.53 -0.11
C TRP A 176 -24.33 -25.15 1.27
N CYS A 177 -23.88 -26.37 1.46
CA CYS A 177 -24.05 -27.10 2.72
C CYS A 177 -22.72 -27.34 3.42
N ARG A 178 -22.78 -27.52 4.74
CA ARG A 178 -21.67 -28.09 5.50
C ARG A 178 -21.67 -29.61 5.30
N ALA A 179 -20.58 -30.14 4.75
CA ALA A 179 -20.43 -31.59 4.59
C ALA A 179 -20.28 -32.29 5.95
N VAL A 180 -20.85 -33.49 6.05
CA VAL A 180 -20.60 -34.42 7.15
C VAL A 180 -19.39 -35.27 6.79
N ILE A 181 -18.29 -35.09 7.51
CA ILE A 181 -17.08 -35.91 7.37
C ILE A 181 -17.21 -37.16 8.24
N THR A 182 -16.85 -38.32 7.69
CA THR A 182 -16.93 -39.62 8.39
C THR A 182 -15.60 -40.37 8.32
N ASP A 183 -15.37 -41.27 9.27
CA ASP A 183 -14.19 -42.17 9.27
C ASP A 183 -14.39 -43.41 8.37
N ASP A 184 -15.59 -43.58 7.81
CA ASP A 184 -15.97 -44.67 6.91
C ASP A 184 -15.70 -44.31 5.44
N GLN A 185 -15.97 -45.24 4.52
CA GLN A 185 -15.86 -45.01 3.06
C GLN A 185 -17.17 -44.45 2.46
N ASP A 186 -17.85 -43.57 3.19
CA ASP A 186 -19.10 -42.96 2.72
C ASP A 186 -18.82 -41.97 1.59
N PHE A 187 -19.65 -41.95 0.55
CA PHE A 187 -19.59 -40.88 -0.43
C PHE A 187 -20.96 -40.65 -1.03
N VAL A 188 -21.68 -39.67 -0.48
CA VAL A 188 -23.04 -39.33 -0.88
C VAL A 188 -23.15 -37.83 -1.05
N LEU A 189 -23.55 -37.39 -2.24
CA LEU A 189 -23.84 -36.01 -2.58
C LEU A 189 -25.29 -35.92 -3.08
N GLU A 190 -26.09 -35.04 -2.50
CA GLU A 190 -27.47 -34.74 -2.93
C GLU A 190 -27.50 -33.36 -3.60
N ALA A 191 -28.04 -33.31 -4.82
CA ALA A 191 -28.16 -32.12 -5.63
C ALA A 191 -26.84 -31.32 -5.76
N CYS A 192 -25.72 -32.01 -6.01
CA CYS A 192 -24.42 -31.38 -6.17
C CYS A 192 -24.31 -30.59 -7.47
N ARG A 193 -23.66 -29.43 -7.38
CA ARG A 193 -23.41 -28.51 -8.50
C ARG A 193 -21.93 -28.34 -8.74
N HIS A 194 -21.54 -27.98 -9.96
CA HIS A 194 -20.18 -27.58 -10.24
C HIS A 194 -20.04 -26.06 -10.03
N PRO A 195 -19.30 -25.58 -9.01
CA PRO A 195 -19.37 -24.18 -8.57
C PRO A 195 -18.90 -23.19 -9.66
N VAL A 196 -17.84 -23.53 -10.40
CA VAL A 196 -17.33 -22.68 -11.49
C VAL A 196 -18.25 -22.65 -12.71
N VAL A 197 -18.79 -23.80 -13.11
CA VAL A 197 -19.68 -23.88 -14.28
C VAL A 197 -21.03 -23.25 -13.97
N GLU A 198 -21.57 -23.47 -12.77
CA GLU A 198 -22.79 -22.80 -12.30
C GLU A 198 -22.63 -21.28 -12.33
N ALA A 199 -21.53 -20.75 -11.78
CA ALA A 199 -21.25 -19.31 -11.82
C ALA A 199 -21.12 -18.78 -13.26
N ALA A 200 -20.52 -19.55 -14.17
CA ALA A 200 -20.39 -19.15 -15.58
C ALA A 200 -21.72 -19.13 -16.34
N LEU A 201 -22.75 -19.82 -15.84
CA LEU A 201 -24.10 -19.84 -16.41
C LEU A 201 -24.99 -18.73 -15.86
N ASP A 202 -24.52 -17.93 -14.90
CA ASP A 202 -25.32 -16.88 -14.26
C ASP A 202 -25.89 -15.90 -15.29
N GLY A 203 -27.21 -15.66 -15.20
CA GLY A 203 -27.98 -14.88 -16.17
C GLY A 203 -28.16 -15.49 -17.57
N ARG A 204 -27.59 -16.66 -17.87
CA ARG A 204 -27.65 -17.33 -19.19
C ARG A 204 -28.41 -18.66 -19.17
N GLY A 205 -28.62 -19.25 -17.99
CA GLY A 205 -29.36 -20.50 -17.83
C GLY A 205 -29.24 -21.05 -16.41
N ALA A 206 -29.89 -22.19 -16.15
CA ALA A 206 -29.78 -22.90 -14.88
C ALA A 206 -28.80 -24.07 -14.99
N PHE A 207 -28.00 -24.29 -13.95
CA PHE A 207 -27.22 -25.52 -13.80
C PHE A 207 -28.13 -26.63 -13.24
N THR A 208 -28.15 -27.80 -13.87
CA THR A 208 -28.90 -28.96 -13.37
C THR A 208 -28.06 -29.73 -12.34
N PRO A 209 -28.46 -29.75 -11.05
CA PRO A 209 -27.71 -30.46 -10.02
C PRO A 209 -27.78 -31.99 -10.21
N ASN A 210 -26.80 -32.72 -9.69
CA ASN A 210 -26.77 -34.19 -9.76
C ASN A 210 -26.46 -34.82 -8.41
N ASP A 211 -27.11 -35.96 -8.17
CA ASP A 211 -26.79 -36.83 -7.05
C ASP A 211 -25.60 -37.72 -7.39
N CYS A 212 -24.83 -38.12 -6.38
CA CYS A 212 -23.75 -39.09 -6.51
C CYS A 212 -23.68 -39.95 -5.26
N ASP A 213 -23.83 -41.27 -5.42
CA ASP A 213 -23.72 -42.26 -4.36
C ASP A 213 -22.65 -43.28 -4.74
N LEU A 214 -21.51 -43.19 -4.06
CA LEU A 214 -20.38 -44.13 -4.12
C LEU A 214 -20.13 -44.74 -2.73
N SER A 215 -21.19 -44.98 -1.97
CA SER A 215 -21.15 -45.70 -0.69
C SER A 215 -20.42 -47.07 -0.82
N PRO A 216 -20.03 -47.72 0.31
CA PRO A 216 -19.21 -48.94 0.27
C PRO A 216 -19.77 -50.08 -0.60
N GLU A 217 -21.09 -50.14 -0.80
CA GLU A 217 -21.75 -51.12 -1.67
C GLU A 217 -21.67 -50.76 -3.17
N ARG A 218 -21.35 -49.51 -3.51
CA ARG A 218 -21.43 -48.89 -4.85
C ARG A 218 -20.17 -48.10 -5.23
N ARG A 219 -18.99 -48.66 -4.94
CA ARG A 219 -17.69 -47.96 -5.07
C ARG A 219 -17.26 -47.59 -6.50
N VAL A 220 -17.95 -48.09 -7.52
CA VAL A 220 -17.60 -47.85 -8.92
C VAL A 220 -18.85 -47.48 -9.71
N MET A 221 -18.81 -46.31 -10.37
CA MET A 221 -19.85 -45.86 -11.27
C MET A 221 -19.37 -45.92 -12.72
N LEU A 222 -20.05 -46.70 -13.55
CA LEU A 222 -19.83 -46.71 -15.00
C LEU A 222 -20.70 -45.64 -15.67
N LEU A 223 -20.12 -44.46 -15.89
CA LEU A 223 -20.83 -43.32 -16.48
C LEU A 223 -20.76 -43.34 -18.01
N THR A 224 -21.90 -43.59 -18.66
CA THR A 224 -22.03 -43.57 -20.14
C THR A 224 -23.00 -42.46 -20.59
N GLY A 225 -22.98 -42.12 -21.88
CA GLY A 225 -23.88 -41.11 -22.44
C GLY A 225 -23.27 -40.37 -23.64
N PRO A 226 -24.07 -39.61 -24.41
CA PRO A 226 -23.60 -38.92 -25.61
C PRO A 226 -22.55 -37.84 -25.31
N ASN A 227 -21.86 -37.36 -26.34
CA ASN A 227 -20.98 -36.20 -26.21
C ASN A 227 -21.77 -34.98 -25.72
N MET A 228 -21.10 -34.10 -24.99
CA MET A 228 -21.69 -32.89 -24.39
C MET A 228 -22.79 -33.12 -23.33
N ALA A 229 -23.03 -34.37 -22.91
CA ALA A 229 -23.99 -34.70 -21.84
C ALA A 229 -23.53 -34.35 -20.42
N GLY A 230 -22.49 -33.53 -20.25
CA GLY A 230 -22.02 -33.11 -18.92
C GLY A 230 -21.19 -34.14 -18.14
N LYS A 231 -20.84 -35.30 -18.72
CA LYS A 231 -20.08 -36.38 -18.03
C LYS A 231 -18.80 -35.88 -17.34
N SER A 232 -17.98 -35.08 -18.02
CA SER A 232 -16.74 -34.54 -17.44
C SER A 232 -17.01 -33.49 -16.36
N THR A 233 -18.09 -32.73 -16.47
CA THR A 233 -18.53 -31.76 -15.44
C THR A 233 -18.96 -32.50 -14.19
N PHE A 234 -19.72 -33.59 -14.33
CA PHE A 234 -20.11 -34.45 -13.22
C PHE A 234 -18.91 -35.06 -12.48
N LEU A 235 -17.90 -35.57 -13.20
CA LEU A 235 -16.69 -36.09 -12.56
C LEU A 235 -15.94 -35.00 -11.79
N ARG A 236 -15.76 -33.82 -12.40
CA ARG A 236 -15.05 -32.68 -11.77
C ARG A 236 -15.80 -32.12 -10.57
N GLN A 237 -17.13 -32.01 -10.61
CA GLN A 237 -17.90 -31.50 -9.48
C GLN A 237 -17.79 -32.43 -8.26
N THR A 238 -17.80 -33.74 -8.52
CA THR A 238 -17.65 -34.78 -7.50
C THR A 238 -16.27 -34.69 -6.83
N ALA A 239 -15.21 -34.51 -7.63
CA ALA A 239 -13.86 -34.28 -7.13
C ALA A 239 -13.72 -32.97 -6.34
N LEU A 240 -14.32 -31.88 -6.84
CA LEU A 240 -14.32 -30.58 -6.15
C LEU A 240 -15.03 -30.63 -4.81
N ALA A 241 -16.13 -31.40 -4.69
CA ALA A 241 -16.83 -31.59 -3.42
C ALA A 241 -15.90 -32.17 -2.34
N ILE A 242 -15.05 -33.15 -2.69
CA ILE A 242 -14.03 -33.73 -1.79
C ILE A 242 -13.05 -32.65 -1.34
N ILE A 243 -12.49 -31.90 -2.30
CA ILE A 243 -11.48 -30.87 -2.03
C ILE A 243 -12.04 -29.79 -1.10
N LEU A 244 -13.25 -29.28 -1.41
CA LEU A 244 -13.90 -28.27 -0.60
C LEU A 244 -14.18 -28.77 0.81
N ALA A 245 -14.77 -29.97 0.93
CA ALA A 245 -15.12 -30.54 2.22
C ALA A 245 -13.90 -30.77 3.12
N GLN A 246 -12.82 -31.36 2.59
CA GLN A 246 -11.59 -31.60 3.37
C GLN A 246 -10.75 -30.34 3.61
N ALA A 247 -10.98 -29.27 2.84
CA ALA A 247 -10.44 -27.94 3.12
C ALA A 247 -11.25 -27.19 4.21
N GLY A 248 -12.34 -27.79 4.72
CA GLY A 248 -13.23 -27.16 5.70
C GLY A 248 -14.19 -26.11 5.09
N LEU A 249 -14.32 -26.09 3.76
CA LEU A 249 -15.17 -25.18 3.02
C LEU A 249 -16.57 -25.78 2.81
N PRO A 250 -17.60 -24.95 2.64
CA PRO A 250 -18.92 -25.45 2.29
C PRO A 250 -18.92 -26.06 0.88
N VAL A 251 -19.82 -27.02 0.65
CA VAL A 251 -19.96 -27.77 -0.60
C VAL A 251 -21.20 -27.31 -1.35
N PRO A 252 -21.15 -27.10 -2.69
CA PRO A 252 -22.29 -26.61 -3.49
C PRO A 252 -23.31 -27.73 -3.76
N ALA A 253 -23.87 -28.29 -2.70
CA ALA A 253 -24.83 -29.40 -2.68
C ALA A 253 -25.91 -29.12 -1.62
N ASP A 254 -27.04 -29.79 -1.70
CA ASP A 254 -28.07 -29.67 -0.66
C ASP A 254 -27.69 -30.48 0.57
N ARG A 255 -27.07 -31.65 0.36
CA ARG A 255 -26.40 -32.45 1.39
C ARG A 255 -25.14 -33.11 0.86
N ALA A 256 -24.15 -33.28 1.74
CA ALA A 256 -22.93 -34.01 1.44
C ALA A 256 -22.48 -34.82 2.66
N ARG A 257 -22.21 -36.10 2.46
CA ARG A 257 -21.58 -37.01 3.43
C ARG A 257 -20.39 -37.67 2.76
N ILE A 258 -19.20 -37.40 3.28
CA ILE A 258 -17.93 -37.73 2.62
C ILE A 258 -16.99 -38.34 3.65
N GLY A 259 -16.58 -39.57 3.41
CA GLY A 259 -15.51 -40.27 4.11
C GLY A 259 -14.15 -39.65 3.79
N ILE A 260 -13.17 -39.83 4.67
CA ILE A 260 -11.83 -39.27 4.45
C ILE A 260 -11.19 -39.88 3.19
N VAL A 261 -10.83 -39.01 2.25
CA VAL A 261 -10.16 -39.35 0.99
C VAL A 261 -8.69 -38.99 1.09
N ASP A 262 -7.83 -39.99 0.93
CA ASP A 262 -6.37 -39.84 0.99
C ASP A 262 -5.79 -39.31 -0.34
N ARG A 263 -6.36 -39.71 -1.48
CA ARG A 263 -5.85 -39.38 -2.82
C ARG A 263 -6.97 -39.18 -3.83
N LEU A 264 -6.73 -38.24 -4.74
CA LEU A 264 -7.58 -37.98 -5.91
C LEU A 264 -6.69 -38.07 -7.16
N PHE A 265 -7.08 -38.90 -8.13
CA PHE A 265 -6.34 -39.18 -9.35
C PHE A 265 -7.01 -38.57 -10.59
#